data_AF-A0A376DVT1-F1
#
_entry.id   AF-A0A376DVT1-F1
#
_cell.length_a   1.000
_cell.length_b   1.000
_cell.length_c   1.000
_cell.angle_alpha   90.00
_cell.angle_beta   90.00
_cell.angle_gamma   90.00
#
_symmetry.space_group_name_H-M   'P 1'
#
loop_
_entity.id
_entity.type
_entity.pdbx_description
1 polymer ?
#
loop_
_entity_poly.entity_id
_entity_poly.type
_entity_poly.pdbx_seq_one_letter_code
_entity_poly.pdbx_strand_id
1 'polypeptide(L)' 'MTENEISFYIRKSIFSVYNELGPGLFEKVYEKVLAHELQNNGLNIQTQVDIPIKFKGKV' A
#
# COMPACT_ATOMS: atom_id res chain seq x y z
N MET A 1 -4.94 -6.13 -16.16
CA MET A 1 -3.65 -5.41 -16.16
C MET A 1 -2.54 -6.44 -16.12
N THR A 2 -1.45 -6.18 -16.82
CA THR A 2 -0.21 -6.96 -16.73
C THR A 2 0.56 -6.59 -15.46
N GLU A 3 1.51 -7.43 -15.05
CA GLU A 3 2.38 -7.16 -13.90
C GLU A 3 3.12 -5.82 -14.04
N ASN A 4 3.63 -5.51 -15.24
CA ASN A 4 4.35 -4.27 -15.51
C ASN A 4 3.47 -3.03 -15.35
N GLU A 5 2.22 -3.11 -15.81
CA GLU A 5 1.24 -2.02 -15.62
C GLU A 5 0.94 -1.84 -14.13
N ILE A 6 0.69 -2.92 -13.39
CA ILE A 6 0.44 -2.86 -11.94
C ILE A 6 1.63 -2.21 -11.23
N SER A 7 2.86 -2.64 -11.52
CA SER A 7 4.09 -2.06 -10.96
C SER A 7 4.25 -0.56 -11.28
N PHE A 8 3.84 -0.12 -12.47
CA PHE A 8 3.81 1.29 -12.82
C PHE A 8 2.86 2.08 -11.91
N TYR A 9 1.61 1.63 -11.76
CA TYR A 9 0.62 2.32 -10.92
C TYR A 9 1.00 2.33 -9.44
N ILE A 10 1.61 1.25 -8.94
CA ILE A 10 2.12 1.20 -7.57
C ILE A 10 3.17 2.28 -7.34
N ARG A 11 4.20 2.34 -8.19
CA ARG A 11 5.27 3.33 -8.07
C ARG A 11 4.74 4.76 -8.21
N LYS A 12 3.89 5.01 -9.21
CA LYS A 12 3.22 6.30 -9.41
C LYS A 12 2.49 6.75 -8.13
N SER A 13 1.72 5.86 -7.51
CA SER A 13 0.96 6.15 -6.29
C SER A 13 1.87 6.49 -5.12
N ILE A 14 2.94 5.72 -4.90
CA ILE A 14 3.92 5.97 -3.83
C ILE A 14 4.56 7.36 -3.97
N PHE A 15 5.00 7.72 -5.17
CA PHE A 15 5.59 9.04 -5.42
C PHE A 15 4.58 10.18 -5.24
N SER A 16 3.33 9.98 -5.68
CA SER A 16 2.26 10.97 -5.46
C SER A 16 2.02 11.21 -3.97
N VAL A 17 1.89 10.14 -3.18
CA VAL A 17 1.69 10.24 -1.72
C VAL A 17 2.88 10.92 -1.03
N TYR A 18 4.11 10.55 -1.40
CA TYR A 18 5.30 11.17 -0.82
C TYR A 18 5.42 12.66 -1.17
N ASN A 19 5.15 13.03 -2.41
CA ASN A 19 5.22 14.42 -2.86
C ASN A 19 4.19 15.31 -2.16
N GLU A 20 3.01 14.77 -1.85
CA GLU A 20 1.94 15.49 -1.15
C GLU A 20 2.18 15.59 0.36
N LEU A 21 2.52 14.48 1.01
CA LEU A 21 2.56 14.39 2.48
C LEU A 21 3.95 14.62 3.08
N GLY A 22 5.00 14.39 2.30
CA GLY A 22 6.37 14.35 2.81
C GLY A 22 6.62 13.20 3.81
N PRO A 23 7.83 13.16 4.41
CA PRO A 23 8.20 12.17 5.43
C PRO A 23 7.68 12.55 6.83
N GLY A 24 7.68 11.58 7.76
CA GLY A 24 7.51 11.83 9.20
C GLY A 24 6.15 11.44 9.80
N LEU A 25 5.27 10.81 9.02
CA LEU A 25 3.98 10.34 9.49
C LEU A 25 4.05 8.88 10.00
N PHE A 26 3.04 8.47 10.75
CA PHE A 26 2.90 7.07 11.16
C PHE A 26 2.61 6.18 9.95
N GLU A 27 3.10 4.94 10.01
CA GLU A 27 2.84 3.89 9.00
C GLU A 27 1.37 3.80 8.62
N LYS A 28 0.45 3.71 9.60
CA LYS A 28 -1.00 3.64 9.37
C LYS A 28 -1.57 4.78 8.51
N VAL A 29 -0.92 5.95 8.53
CA VAL A 29 -1.34 7.09 7.70
C VAL A 29 -0.90 6.84 6.26
N TYR A 30 0.35 6.44 6.04
CA TYR A 30 0.84 6.09 4.71
C TYR A 30 0.07 4.91 4.11
N GLU A 31 -0.22 3.86 4.89
CA GLU A 31 -1.03 2.71 4.44
C GLU A 31 -2.40 3.19 3.94
N LYS A 32 -3.12 3.98 4.75
CA LYS A 32 -4.48 4.41 4.43
C LYS A 32 -4.53 5.31 3.19
N VAL A 33 -3.59 6.25 3.06
CA VAL A 33 -3.55 7.17 1.91
C VAL A 33 -3.09 6.43 0.64
N LEU A 34 -2.09 5.55 0.74
CA LEU A 34 -1.63 4.78 -0.41
C LEU A 34 -2.71 3.81 -0.90
N ALA A 35 -3.44 3.15 0.00
CA ALA A 35 -4.55 2.29 -0.37
C ALA A 35 -5.63 3.06 -1.13
N HIS A 36 -5.97 4.28 -0.68
CA HIS A 36 -6.91 5.16 -1.37
C HIS A 36 -6.40 5.56 -2.77
N GLU A 37 -5.13 5.95 -2.89
CA GLU A 37 -4.53 6.35 -4.18
C GLU A 37 -4.49 5.18 -5.17
N LEU A 38 -4.14 3.98 -4.72
CA LEU A 38 -4.13 2.77 -5.55
C LEU A 38 -5.55 2.40 -6.03
N GLN A 39 -6.56 2.53 -5.16
CA GLN A 39 -7.96 2.34 -5.53
C GLN A 39 -8.42 3.36 -6.58
N ASN A 40 -8.03 4.63 -6.44
CA ASN A 40 -8.33 5.68 -7.42
C ASN A 40 -7.69 5.40 -8.79
N ASN A 41 -6.56 4.70 -8.82
CA ASN A 41 -5.92 4.23 -10.06
C ASN A 41 -6.53 2.91 -10.59
N GLY A 42 -7.67 2.46 -10.05
CA GLY A 42 -8.44 1.32 -10.55
C GLY A 42 -7.94 -0.05 -10.09
N LEU A 43 -7.04 -0.09 -9.09
CA LEU A 43 -6.53 -1.35 -8.53
C LEU A 43 -7.45 -1.88 -7.44
N ASN A 44 -7.62 -3.20 -7.40
CA ASN A 44 -8.26 -3.89 -6.29
C ASN A 44 -7.24 -4.07 -5.17
N ILE A 45 -7.48 -3.43 -4.03
CA ILE A 45 -6.55 -3.40 -2.88
C ILE A 45 -7.23 -3.98 -1.65
N GLN A 46 -6.43 -4.73 -0.88
CA GLN A 46 -6.75 -5.17 0.47
C GLN A 46 -5.60 -4.73 1.39
N THR A 47 -5.93 -4.17 2.54
CA THR A 47 -4.95 -3.76 3.57
C THR A 47 -5.12 -4.63 4.80
N GLN A 48 -4.06 -4.71 5.61
CA GLN A 48 -4.07 -5.48 6.86
C GLN A 48 -4.59 -6.92 6.70
N VAL A 49 -4.24 -7.57 5.58
CA VAL A 49 -4.60 -8.98 5.34
C VAL A 49 -3.95 -9.83 6.41
N ASP A 50 -4.73 -10.71 7.05
CA ASP A 50 -4.23 -11.62 8.07
C ASP A 50 -3.10 -12.49 7.50
N ILE A 51 -1.89 -12.28 8.01
CA ILE A 51 -0.74 -13.12 7.71
C ILE A 51 -0.50 -13.98 8.95
N PRO A 52 -0.73 -15.30 8.89
CA PRO A 52 -0.55 -16.17 10.04
C PRO A 52 0.95 -16.24 10.41
N ILE A 53 1.30 -15.77 11.61
CA ILE A 53 2.66 -15.83 12.12
C ILE A 53 2.71 -16.88 13.22
N LYS A 54 3.59 -17.87 13.07
CA LYS A 54 3.93 -18.78 14.16
C LYS A 54 5.02 -18.15 15.01
N PHE A 55 4.71 -17.78 16.24
CA PHE A 55 5.69 -17.36 17.22
C PHE A 55 5.69 -18.31 18.42
N LYS A 56 6.85 -18.90 18.73
CA LYS A 56 7.02 -19.86 19.83
C LYS A 56 6.00 -21.02 19.82
N GLY A 57 5.69 -21.54 18.64
CA GLY A 57 4.78 -22.68 18.48
C GLY A 57 3.29 -22.35 18.61
N LYS A 58 2.92 -21.07 18.73
CA LYS A 58 1.53 -20.60 18.68
C LYS A 58 1.34 -19.76 17.42
N VAL A 59 0.23 -20.02 16.72
CA VAL A 59 -0.31 -19.18 15.64
C VAL A 59 -1.11 -18.06 16.28
#